data_AF-A0A1Q9E653-F1
#
_entry.id   AF-A0A1Q9E653-F1
#
_cell.length_a   1.000
_cell.length_b   1.000
_cell.length_c   1.000
_cell.angle_alpha   90.00
_cell.angle_beta   90.00
_cell.angle_gamma   90.00
#
_symmetry.space_group_name_H-M   'P 1'
#
loop_
_entity.id
_entity.type
_entity.pdbx_description
1 polymer ?
#
loop_
_entity_poly.entity_id
_entity_poly.type
_entity_poly.pdbx_seq_one_letter_code
_entity_poly.pdbx_strand_id
1 'polypeptide(L)'
;MNVSGVPLWRWIFGIGVIHSALGLALRYLITQKSLKFVESKTAERKLQDSMWTILSPYCRALLGTAGCWFLFDFVGYGLKQNDAAIFGENVSASYAQSMLQVLWSRLSTFQLSFQSLPGVTVMAISAEIYPSIGKLGATVGSYLFSELQSLGEERELALEAASLLLQCRMVWTMVSLKCSFSDASNKCPPSRLGRPGKRLTELQAKIWEELGISVVDGRAAVARVPASGQATSAVAKSSLPALKKAFVAATDAVYLQCLEDRRPEVLQKEGRMSRSVVLEFLDACNVKMDTAEVQDKLRRKIQETGALPETVANEVHDEVMELLGFESAYGHSCFAEFGTSQEFAHDKDIATAYARWRGHSSEIMFKLLYDHWHSGGVLHVDAVVKHQMMKHGAKVQLNQMSTDERRQLLESSIDKVNVFHKLPHDGRQRYLERLDDQEMLEFTKAEILVATLVQSRHHPHRTE
;
A
#
# COMPACT_ATOMS: atom_id res chain seq x y z
N MET A 1 10.26 -26.67 53.46
CA MET A 1 9.24 -25.62 53.70
C MET A 1 8.47 -25.42 52.41
N ASN A 2 7.22 -25.90 52.34
CA ASN A 2 6.33 -25.69 51.21
C ASN A 2 5.91 -24.21 51.20
N VAL A 3 6.55 -23.40 50.36
CA VAL A 3 5.98 -22.11 49.98
C VAL A 3 4.79 -22.46 49.09
N SER A 4 3.59 -22.46 49.67
CA SER A 4 2.33 -22.52 48.95
C SER A 4 2.34 -21.38 47.93
N GLY A 5 2.71 -21.72 46.69
CA GLY A 5 2.88 -20.78 45.59
C GLY A 5 1.55 -20.14 45.29
N VAL A 6 1.30 -18.97 45.87
CA VAL A 6 0.37 -18.02 45.28
C VAL A 6 0.94 -17.75 43.89
N PRO A 7 0.25 -18.17 42.82
CA PRO A 7 0.92 -18.30 41.55
C PRO A 7 1.20 -16.89 41.02
N LEU A 8 2.47 -16.62 40.71
CA LEU A 8 3.05 -15.31 40.31
C LEU A 8 2.19 -14.54 39.30
N TRP A 9 1.45 -15.24 38.44
CA TRP A 9 0.53 -14.64 37.48
C TRP A 9 -0.61 -13.84 38.13
N ARG A 10 -1.08 -14.19 39.34
CA ARG A 10 -2.09 -13.41 40.07
C ARG A 10 -1.56 -12.04 40.49
N TRP A 11 -0.27 -11.95 40.79
CA TRP A 11 0.40 -10.67 41.06
C TRP A 11 0.54 -9.85 39.79
N ILE A 12 0.95 -10.47 38.68
CA ILE A 12 1.03 -9.79 37.37
C ILE A 12 -0.36 -9.28 36.96
N PHE A 13 -1.42 -10.08 37.15
CA PHE A 13 -2.80 -9.68 36.91
C PHE A 13 -3.24 -8.53 37.82
N GLY A 14 -2.95 -8.63 39.12
CA GLY A 14 -3.24 -7.57 40.08
C GLY A 14 -2.58 -6.25 39.69
N ILE A 15 -1.32 -6.28 39.28
CA ILE A 15 -0.58 -5.11 38.79
C ILE A 15 -1.23 -4.55 37.51
N GLY A 16 -1.60 -5.41 36.54
CA GLY A 16 -2.26 -4.98 35.31
C GLY A 16 -3.63 -4.32 35.54
N VAL A 17 -4.45 -4.87 36.44
CA VAL A 17 -5.74 -4.30 36.82
C VAL A 17 -5.56 -2.98 37.55
N ILE A 18 -4.63 -2.91 38.52
CA ILE A 18 -4.33 -1.66 39.24
C ILE A 18 -3.85 -0.59 38.27
N HIS A 19 -2.96 -0.92 37.33
CA HIS A 19 -2.44 0.04 36.35
C HIS A 19 -3.55 0.56 35.41
N SER A 20 -4.45 -0.33 34.97
CA SER A 20 -5.61 0.03 34.15
C SER A 20 -6.60 0.91 34.90
N ALA A 21 -6.86 0.59 36.17
CA ALA A 21 -7.71 1.41 37.05
C ALA A 21 -7.08 2.79 37.31
N LEU A 22 -5.76 2.85 37.51
CA LEU A 22 -5.03 4.11 37.68
C LEU A 22 -5.10 4.98 36.42
N GLY A 23 -4.94 4.37 35.23
CA GLY A 23 -5.08 5.06 33.95
C GLY A 23 -6.49 5.61 33.72
N LEU A 24 -7.52 4.85 34.10
CA LEU A 24 -8.91 5.29 34.04
C LEU A 24 -9.17 6.45 35.01
N ALA A 25 -8.66 6.37 36.25
CA ALA A 25 -8.78 7.43 37.25
C ALA A 25 -8.07 8.71 36.82
N LEU A 26 -6.84 8.61 36.30
CA LEU A 26 -6.10 9.74 35.73
C LEU A 26 -6.86 10.39 34.57
N ARG A 27 -7.42 9.59 33.67
CA ARG A 27 -8.23 10.10 32.55
C ARG A 27 -9.49 10.80 33.04
N TYR A 28 -10.17 10.25 34.05
CA TYR A 28 -11.32 10.89 34.69
C TYR A 28 -10.96 12.26 35.27
N LEU A 29 -9.84 12.33 36.02
CA LEU A 29 -9.35 13.56 36.63
C LEU A 29 -8.91 14.60 35.60
N ILE A 30 -8.24 14.19 34.52
CA ILE A 30 -7.84 15.08 33.42
C ILE A 30 -9.06 15.60 32.66
N THR A 31 -10.04 14.73 32.40
CA THR A 31 -11.26 15.12 31.68
C THR A 31 -12.09 16.12 32.49
N GLN A 32 -12.22 15.91 33.81
CA GLN A 32 -12.86 16.87 34.72
C GLN A 32 -12.19 18.24 34.71
N LYS A 33 -10.87 18.29 34.58
CA LYS A 33 -10.10 19.56 34.59
C LYS A 33 -10.02 20.23 33.21
N SER A 34 -10.50 19.58 32.14
CA SER A 34 -10.49 20.21 30.81
C SER A 34 -11.57 21.30 30.73
N LEU A 35 -11.16 22.53 30.38
CA LEU A 35 -12.04 23.69 30.23
C LEU A 35 -13.24 23.40 29.32
N LYS A 36 -13.05 22.61 28.26
CA LYS A 36 -14.12 22.17 27.34
C LYS A 36 -15.21 21.35 28.01
N PHE A 37 -14.86 20.52 29.01
CA PHE A 37 -15.84 19.73 29.77
C PHE A 37 -16.62 20.60 30.77
N VAL A 38 -15.97 21.61 31.36
CA VAL A 38 -16.63 22.58 32.23
C VAL A 38 -17.58 23.48 31.43
N GLU A 39 -17.18 23.91 30.24
CA GLU A 39 -18.01 24.68 29.31
C GLU A 39 -19.21 23.87 28.80
N SER A 40 -19.01 22.60 28.42
CA SER A 40 -20.11 21.71 28.00
C SER A 40 -21.07 21.40 29.15
N LYS A 41 -20.56 21.18 30.37
CA LYS A 41 -21.40 20.98 31.58
C LYS A 41 -22.17 22.22 32.01
N THR A 42 -21.67 23.42 31.70
CA THR A 42 -22.40 24.66 32.00
C THR A 42 -23.59 24.84 31.06
N ALA A 43 -23.52 24.29 29.84
CA ALA A 43 -24.61 24.29 28.86
C ALA A 43 -25.73 23.25 29.16
N GLU A 44 -25.41 22.11 29.79
CA GLU A 44 -26.35 20.97 29.96
C GLU A 44 -26.92 20.80 31.39
N ARG A 45 -27.14 21.89 32.12
CA ARG A 45 -27.49 21.90 33.57
C ARG A 45 -28.79 21.20 34.02
N LYS A 46 -29.41 20.29 33.26
CA LYS A 46 -30.64 19.60 33.67
C LYS A 46 -30.69 18.08 33.59
N LEU A 47 -29.64 17.38 33.13
CA LEU A 47 -29.61 15.93 33.28
C LEU A 47 -28.72 15.50 34.44
N GLN A 48 -29.34 14.80 35.37
CA GLN A 48 -28.71 14.15 36.50
C GLN A 48 -27.77 13.06 35.96
N ASP A 49 -26.49 13.40 35.80
CA ASP A 49 -25.47 12.51 35.24
C ASP A 49 -25.24 11.31 36.16
N SER A 50 -25.85 10.19 35.81
CA SER A 50 -25.47 8.89 36.32
C SER A 50 -24.07 8.54 35.81
N MET A 51 -23.19 8.04 36.68
CA MET A 51 -21.85 7.55 36.35
C MET A 51 -21.82 6.61 35.12
N TRP A 52 -22.98 6.04 34.77
CA TRP A 52 -23.24 5.26 33.56
C TRP A 52 -22.98 5.99 32.24
N THR A 53 -23.27 7.29 32.09
CA THR A 53 -23.03 7.99 30.81
C THR A 53 -21.54 8.08 30.48
N ILE A 54 -20.69 8.19 31.51
CA ILE A 54 -19.24 8.20 31.35
C ILE A 54 -18.71 6.79 31.07
N LEU A 55 -19.28 5.76 31.72
CA LEU A 55 -18.81 4.38 31.57
C LEU A 55 -19.32 3.69 30.30
N SER A 56 -20.47 4.12 29.77
CA SER A 56 -21.18 3.55 28.61
C SER A 56 -20.27 3.32 27.40
N PRO A 57 -19.47 4.30 26.94
CA PRO A 57 -18.59 4.12 25.78
C PRO A 57 -17.50 3.07 26.00
N TYR A 58 -17.08 2.88 27.26
CA TYR A 58 -16.00 1.97 27.63
C TYR A 58 -16.50 0.56 27.96
N CYS A 59 -17.79 0.39 28.24
CA CYS A 59 -18.36 -0.86 28.71
C CYS A 59 -18.12 -2.01 27.72
N ARG A 60 -18.24 -1.75 26.40
CA ARG A 60 -17.96 -2.77 25.37
C ARG A 60 -16.49 -3.19 25.33
N ALA A 61 -15.55 -2.24 25.46
CA ALA A 61 -14.13 -2.54 25.48
C ALA A 61 -13.71 -3.28 26.76
N LEU A 62 -14.27 -2.87 27.91
CA LEU A 62 -14.05 -3.53 29.20
C LEU A 62 -14.63 -4.95 29.22
N LEU A 63 -15.86 -5.15 28.73
CA LEU A 63 -16.47 -6.47 28.59
C LEU A 63 -15.72 -7.34 27.58
N GLY A 64 -15.27 -6.79 26.45
CA GLY A 64 -14.47 -7.52 25.48
C GLY A 64 -13.13 -7.97 26.05
N THR A 65 -12.44 -7.07 26.75
CA THR A 65 -11.17 -7.39 27.41
C THR A 65 -11.37 -8.42 28.51
N ALA A 66 -12.35 -8.23 29.39
CA ALA A 66 -12.70 -9.19 30.44
C ALA A 66 -13.13 -10.55 29.86
N GLY A 67 -13.87 -10.56 28.75
CA GLY A 67 -14.29 -11.76 28.04
C GLY A 67 -13.13 -12.52 27.39
N CYS A 68 -12.21 -11.82 26.73
CA CYS A 68 -10.99 -12.44 26.19
C CYS A 68 -10.11 -13.04 27.29
N TRP A 69 -9.95 -12.33 28.42
CA TRP A 69 -9.20 -12.85 29.56
C TRP A 69 -9.93 -14.02 30.24
N PHE A 70 -11.26 -13.97 30.38
CA PHE A 70 -12.05 -15.08 30.90
C PHE A 70 -11.95 -16.32 30.02
N LEU A 71 -12.04 -16.16 28.69
CA LEU A 71 -11.86 -17.25 27.74
C LEU A 71 -10.42 -17.78 27.78
N PHE A 72 -9.42 -16.92 27.92
CA PHE A 72 -8.04 -17.34 28.10
C PHE A 72 -7.85 -18.16 29.38
N ASP A 73 -8.46 -17.75 30.49
CA ASP A 73 -8.42 -18.50 31.75
C ASP A 73 -9.18 -19.83 31.64
N PHE A 74 -10.35 -19.83 31.01
CA PHE A 74 -11.16 -21.04 30.82
C PHE A 74 -10.47 -22.06 29.90
N VAL A 75 -9.92 -21.62 28.78
CA VAL A 75 -9.21 -22.48 27.82
C VAL A 75 -7.83 -22.88 28.37
N GLY A 76 -7.11 -21.94 28.98
CA GLY A 76 -5.75 -22.17 29.48
C GLY A 76 -5.69 -23.01 30.75
N TYR A 77 -6.56 -22.73 31.74
CA TYR A 77 -6.60 -23.46 33.00
C TYR A 77 -7.65 -24.58 33.01
N GLY A 78 -8.84 -24.34 32.46
CA GLY A 78 -9.93 -25.32 32.46
C GLY A 78 -9.61 -26.57 31.64
N LEU A 79 -8.80 -26.44 30.58
CA LEU A 79 -8.37 -27.58 29.74
C LEU A 79 -6.99 -28.14 30.12
N LYS A 80 -6.37 -27.68 31.23
CA LYS A 80 -5.02 -28.11 31.69
C LYS A 80 -3.91 -28.06 30.62
N GLN A 81 -4.06 -27.26 29.56
CA GLN A 81 -3.05 -27.19 28.49
C GLN A 81 -1.67 -26.73 28.97
N ASN A 82 -1.61 -25.98 30.08
CA ASN A 82 -0.36 -25.53 30.68
C ASN A 82 0.37 -26.64 31.46
N ASP A 83 -0.35 -27.62 32.02
CA ASP A 83 0.29 -28.77 32.66
C ASP A 83 0.94 -29.67 31.58
N ALA A 84 0.27 -29.86 30.45
CA ALA A 84 0.80 -30.66 29.34
C ALA A 84 2.05 -30.05 28.68
N ALA A 85 2.19 -28.72 28.65
CA ALA A 85 3.36 -28.05 28.06
C ALA A 85 4.56 -27.97 29.01
N ILE A 86 4.34 -27.89 30.32
CA ILE A 86 5.42 -27.87 31.33
C ILE A 86 5.91 -29.30 31.64
N PHE A 87 5.05 -30.31 31.52
CA PHE A 87 5.36 -31.73 31.75
C PHE A 87 5.40 -32.58 30.47
N GLY A 88 5.51 -31.96 29.29
CA GLY A 88 5.62 -32.68 28.03
C GLY A 88 6.84 -33.62 28.01
N GLU A 89 6.66 -34.83 27.46
CA GLU A 89 7.55 -36.02 27.57
C GLU A 89 9.01 -35.85 27.08
N ASN A 90 9.44 -34.66 26.64
CA ASN A 90 10.83 -34.40 26.30
C ASN A 90 11.64 -34.04 27.56
N VAL A 91 12.06 -35.08 28.29
CA VAL A 91 12.86 -35.06 29.54
C VAL A 91 14.23 -34.37 29.40
N SER A 92 14.63 -33.92 28.21
CA SER A 92 15.97 -33.35 27.95
C SER A 92 16.09 -31.83 28.10
N ALA A 93 14.99 -31.07 28.07
CA ALA A 93 15.04 -29.63 28.29
C ALA A 93 15.07 -29.34 29.80
N SER A 94 16.01 -28.49 30.25
CA SER A 94 16.03 -28.07 31.65
C SER A 94 14.71 -27.35 31.99
N TYR A 95 14.17 -27.57 33.19
CA TYR A 95 12.93 -26.94 33.66
C TYR A 95 12.93 -25.40 33.46
N ALA A 96 14.10 -24.77 33.60
CA ALA A 96 14.28 -23.34 33.38
C ALA A 96 14.02 -22.92 31.93
N GLN A 97 14.40 -23.74 30.95
CA GLN A 97 14.24 -23.46 29.52
C GLN A 97 12.79 -23.60 29.07
N SER A 98 12.08 -24.64 29.54
CA SER A 98 10.65 -24.79 29.29
C SER A 98 9.84 -23.66 29.92
N MET A 99 10.20 -23.24 31.14
CA MET A 99 9.66 -22.05 31.80
C MET A 99 9.89 -20.80 30.96
N LEU A 100 11.11 -20.58 30.45
CA LEU A 100 11.46 -19.41 29.65
C LEU A 100 10.69 -19.36 28.33
N GLN A 101 10.55 -20.50 27.65
CA GLN A 101 9.83 -20.60 26.38
C GLN A 101 8.33 -20.30 26.56
N VAL A 102 7.72 -20.81 27.63
CA VAL A 102 6.35 -20.46 28.00
C VAL A 102 6.26 -18.97 28.30
N LEU A 103 7.18 -18.42 29.11
CA LEU A 103 7.21 -16.99 29.42
C LEU A 103 7.34 -16.12 28.15
N TRP A 104 8.20 -16.51 27.21
CA TRP A 104 8.42 -15.82 25.95
C TRP A 104 7.21 -15.84 25.02
N SER A 105 6.58 -17.01 24.86
CA SER A 105 5.33 -17.16 24.12
C SER A 105 4.23 -16.28 24.71
N ARG A 106 4.12 -16.23 26.05
CA ARG A 106 3.14 -15.40 26.75
C ARG A 106 3.44 -13.91 26.64
N LEU A 107 4.71 -13.48 26.73
CA LEU A 107 5.12 -12.09 26.54
C LEU A 107 4.78 -11.61 25.12
N SER A 108 5.07 -12.45 24.12
CA SER A 108 4.79 -12.17 22.71
C SER A 108 3.28 -12.08 22.45
N THR A 109 2.50 -12.99 23.03
CA THR A 109 1.03 -12.97 22.93
C THR A 109 0.44 -11.75 23.64
N PHE A 110 1.00 -11.36 24.78
CA PHE A 110 0.58 -10.17 25.52
C PHE A 110 0.84 -8.89 24.73
N GLN A 111 2.02 -8.77 24.11
CA GLN A 111 2.37 -7.64 23.24
C GLN A 111 1.43 -7.56 22.02
N LEU A 112 1.15 -8.68 21.36
CA LEU A 112 0.21 -8.75 20.23
C LEU A 112 -1.22 -8.41 20.66
N SER A 113 -1.64 -8.85 21.86
CA SER A 113 -2.96 -8.53 22.42
C SER A 113 -3.10 -7.04 22.75
N PHE A 114 -2.01 -6.40 23.22
CA PHE A 114 -1.99 -4.96 23.46
C PHE A 114 -2.09 -4.14 22.17
N GLN A 115 -1.47 -4.62 21.08
CA GLN A 115 -1.55 -3.98 19.76
C GLN A 115 -2.93 -4.18 19.10
N SER A 116 -3.64 -5.27 19.41
CA SER A 116 -4.95 -5.58 18.83
C SER A 116 -6.14 -5.02 19.64
N LEU A 117 -5.89 -4.42 20.82
CA LEU A 117 -6.94 -3.75 21.59
C LEU A 117 -7.50 -2.55 20.80
N PRO A 118 -8.80 -2.53 20.47
CA PRO A 118 -9.43 -1.47 19.67
C PRO A 118 -9.28 -0.08 20.31
N GLY A 119 -9.10 0.00 21.63
CA GLY A 119 -8.88 1.26 22.33
C GLY A 119 -7.51 1.90 22.07
N VAL A 120 -6.50 1.13 21.69
CA VAL A 120 -5.13 1.62 21.40
C VAL A 120 -5.01 2.10 19.95
N THR A 121 -5.77 1.50 19.03
CA THR A 121 -5.78 1.86 17.61
C THR A 121 -6.85 2.87 17.21
N VAL A 122 -7.97 2.98 17.95
CA VAL A 122 -9.12 3.82 17.55
C VAL A 122 -9.24 5.12 18.36
N MET A 123 -8.55 5.28 19.50
CA MET A 123 -8.62 6.52 20.29
C MET A 123 -7.32 7.33 20.23
N ALA A 124 -7.29 8.35 19.36
CA ALA A 124 -6.32 9.44 19.43
C ALA A 124 -6.47 10.18 20.78
N ILE A 125 -5.61 9.85 21.73
CA ILE A 125 -5.32 10.68 22.91
C ILE A 125 -4.34 11.75 22.45
N SER A 126 -4.52 12.99 22.94
CA SER A 126 -3.62 14.12 22.68
C SER A 126 -2.14 13.69 22.80
N ALA A 127 -1.33 14.13 21.84
CA ALA A 127 0.04 13.69 21.53
C ALA A 127 1.09 13.81 22.68
N GLU A 128 0.69 14.25 23.87
CA GLU A 128 1.61 14.56 24.97
C GLU A 128 1.86 13.38 25.94
N ILE A 129 0.99 12.36 26.00
CA ILE A 129 1.10 11.29 27.01
C ILE A 129 1.66 9.97 26.45
N TYR A 130 1.50 9.69 25.16
CA TYR A 130 1.97 8.45 24.53
C TYR A 130 3.43 8.37 24.02
N PRO A 131 4.29 9.41 24.03
CA PRO A 131 5.67 9.26 23.55
C PRO A 131 6.48 8.24 24.31
N SER A 132 6.17 7.96 25.58
CA SER A 132 7.00 7.11 26.45
C SER A 132 6.79 5.61 26.26
N ILE A 133 5.56 5.14 26.02
CA ILE A 133 5.24 3.70 25.90
C ILE A 133 5.51 3.19 24.48
N GLY A 134 5.20 3.99 23.45
CA GLY A 134 5.60 3.70 22.08
C GLY A 134 7.12 3.69 21.91
N LYS A 135 7.83 4.62 22.58
CA LYS A 135 9.29 4.58 22.69
C LYS A 135 9.76 3.37 23.47
N LEU A 136 9.12 2.97 24.57
CA LEU A 136 9.52 1.77 25.31
C LEU A 136 9.38 0.50 24.46
N GLY A 137 8.28 0.34 23.72
CA GLY A 137 8.11 -0.77 22.77
C GLY A 137 9.12 -0.74 21.63
N ALA A 138 9.43 0.44 21.09
CA ALA A 138 10.46 0.62 20.07
C ALA A 138 11.89 0.41 20.61
N THR A 139 12.17 0.81 21.85
CA THR A 139 13.47 0.66 22.53
C THR A 139 13.68 -0.79 22.95
N VAL A 140 12.67 -1.47 23.47
CA VAL A 140 12.73 -2.92 23.76
C VAL A 140 12.85 -3.70 22.46
N GLY A 141 12.11 -3.34 21.41
CA GLY A 141 12.27 -3.92 20.08
C GLY A 141 13.66 -3.68 19.48
N SER A 142 14.23 -2.49 19.66
CA SER A 142 15.59 -2.15 19.17
C SER A 142 16.70 -2.81 20.00
N TYR A 143 16.49 -2.98 21.31
CA TYR A 143 17.40 -3.71 22.19
C TYR A 143 17.40 -5.21 21.85
N LEU A 144 16.21 -5.81 21.69
CA LEU A 144 16.08 -7.20 21.25
C LEU A 144 16.63 -7.40 19.84
N PHE A 145 16.50 -6.42 18.94
CA PHE A 145 17.13 -6.44 17.62
C PHE A 145 18.67 -6.39 17.71
N SER A 146 19.23 -5.57 18.61
CA SER A 146 20.68 -5.50 18.83
C SER A 146 21.23 -6.80 19.44
N GLU A 147 20.47 -7.46 20.30
CA GLU A 147 20.83 -8.74 20.90
C GLU A 147 20.66 -9.91 19.92
N LEU A 148 19.72 -9.82 18.97
CA LEU A 148 19.62 -10.77 17.85
C LEU A 148 20.76 -10.58 16.85
N GLN A 149 21.22 -9.34 16.64
CA GLN A 149 22.37 -9.04 15.79
C GLN A 149 23.68 -9.60 16.38
N SER A 150 23.81 -9.70 17.71
CA SER A 150 25.00 -10.29 18.34
C SER A 150 25.07 -11.83 18.27
N LEU A 151 23.98 -12.50 17.85
CA LEU A 151 23.88 -13.97 17.81
C LEU A 151 24.21 -14.62 16.46
N GLY A 152 24.60 -13.86 15.42
CA GLY A 152 25.22 -14.41 14.21
C GLY A 152 24.32 -15.24 13.26
N GLU A 153 23.01 -15.36 13.51
CA GLU A 153 22.02 -15.94 12.58
C GLU A 153 21.44 -14.83 11.67
N GLU A 154 22.26 -14.33 10.75
CA GLU A 154 22.40 -12.87 10.62
C GLU A 154 21.78 -12.15 9.40
N ARG A 155 20.94 -12.76 8.56
CA ARG A 155 20.34 -11.98 7.45
C ARG A 155 18.87 -12.17 7.23
N GLU A 156 18.38 -13.39 7.30
CA GLU A 156 17.00 -13.67 6.90
C GLU A 156 16.00 -13.16 7.95
N LEU A 157 16.26 -13.43 9.23
CA LEU A 157 15.49 -12.90 10.37
C LEU A 157 15.58 -11.37 10.47
N ALA A 158 16.75 -10.78 10.16
CA ALA A 158 16.91 -9.32 10.15
C ALA A 158 16.14 -8.66 8.99
N LEU A 159 16.11 -9.29 7.81
CA LEU A 159 15.29 -8.86 6.67
C LEU A 159 13.79 -9.04 6.94
N GLU A 160 13.39 -10.11 7.63
CA GLU A 160 12.00 -10.34 8.04
C GLU A 160 11.57 -9.34 9.13
N ALA A 161 12.41 -9.07 10.12
CA ALA A 161 12.17 -8.05 11.13
C ALA A 161 12.14 -6.63 10.51
N ALA A 162 13.05 -6.33 9.58
CA ALA A 162 13.04 -5.07 8.82
C ALA A 162 11.80 -4.96 7.93
N SER A 163 11.36 -6.06 7.31
CA SER A 163 10.10 -6.15 6.57
C SER A 163 8.91 -5.86 7.50
N LEU A 164 8.77 -6.55 8.63
CA LEU A 164 7.72 -6.32 9.63
C LEU A 164 7.73 -4.89 10.18
N LEU A 165 8.91 -4.32 10.45
CA LEU A 165 9.05 -2.93 10.85
C LEU A 165 8.63 -1.98 9.74
N LEU A 166 8.98 -2.26 8.48
CA LEU A 166 8.52 -1.51 7.32
C LEU A 166 7.00 -1.58 7.18
N GLN A 167 6.40 -2.76 7.41
CA GLN A 167 4.95 -2.97 7.39
C GLN A 167 4.23 -2.15 8.46
N CYS A 168 4.65 -2.28 9.73
CA CYS A 168 4.09 -1.50 10.84
C CYS A 168 4.28 0.00 10.61
N ARG A 169 5.40 0.41 10.01
CA ARG A 169 5.70 1.83 9.70
C ARG A 169 4.91 2.37 8.50
N MET A 170 4.66 1.56 7.48
CA MET A 170 3.80 1.93 6.35
C MET A 170 2.37 2.16 6.83
N VAL A 171 1.86 1.29 7.70
CA VAL A 171 0.56 1.47 8.36
C VAL A 171 0.54 2.74 9.22
N TRP A 172 1.58 2.99 10.03
CA TRP A 172 1.69 4.23 10.81
C TRP A 172 1.73 5.49 9.95
N THR A 173 2.46 5.44 8.83
CA THR A 173 2.55 6.52 7.84
C THR A 173 1.18 6.79 7.22
N MET A 174 0.43 5.75 6.85
CA MET A 174 -0.93 5.88 6.33
C MET A 174 -1.88 6.55 7.32
N VAL A 175 -1.83 6.16 8.60
CA VAL A 175 -2.63 6.78 9.66
C VAL A 175 -2.23 8.24 9.88
N SER A 176 -0.92 8.52 9.95
CA SER A 176 -0.39 9.87 10.17
C SER A 176 -0.70 10.81 9.00
N LEU A 177 -0.64 10.32 7.76
CA LEU A 177 -1.03 11.07 6.57
C LEU A 177 -2.52 11.42 6.60
N LYS A 178 -3.39 10.46 6.91
CA LYS A 178 -4.83 10.70 7.00
C LYS A 178 -5.18 11.74 8.07
N CYS A 179 -4.56 11.67 9.25
CA CYS A 179 -4.75 12.67 10.31
C CYS A 179 -4.22 14.05 9.90
N SER A 180 -3.00 14.13 9.36
CA SER A 180 -2.38 15.40 8.98
C SER A 180 -3.14 16.11 7.85
N PHE A 181 -3.70 15.37 6.91
CA PHE A 181 -4.51 15.95 5.83
C PHE A 181 -5.89 16.39 6.31
N SER A 182 -6.54 15.62 7.19
CA SER A 182 -7.82 16.05 7.80
C SER A 182 -7.66 17.36 8.58
N ASP A 183 -6.56 17.53 9.30
CA ASP A 183 -6.25 18.78 10.02
C ASP A 183 -5.91 19.95 9.08
N ALA A 184 -5.29 19.67 7.92
CA ALA A 184 -4.94 20.68 6.92
C ALA A 184 -6.14 21.12 6.07
N SER A 185 -7.06 20.20 5.76
CA SER A 185 -8.30 20.42 5.01
C SER A 185 -9.17 21.50 5.67
N ASN A 186 -9.29 21.46 6.99
CA ASN A 186 -10.10 22.42 7.75
C ASN A 186 -9.52 23.84 7.84
N LYS A 187 -8.29 24.10 7.38
CA LYS A 187 -7.55 25.33 7.74
C LYS A 187 -7.02 26.15 6.57
N CYS A 188 -7.16 25.75 5.31
CA CYS A 188 -6.56 26.50 4.20
C CYS A 188 -7.42 26.51 2.92
N PRO A 189 -7.56 27.68 2.26
CA PRO A 189 -8.28 27.77 1.00
C PRO A 189 -7.59 26.94 -0.10
N PRO A 190 -8.37 26.23 -0.94
CA PRO A 190 -7.89 25.15 -1.81
C PRO A 190 -6.85 25.57 -2.85
N SER A 191 -6.84 26.84 -3.27
CA SER A 191 -5.93 27.34 -4.31
C SER A 191 -4.50 27.66 -3.84
N ARG A 192 -4.24 27.76 -2.53
CA ARG A 192 -2.91 28.16 -2.01
C ARG A 192 -2.02 27.00 -1.56
N LEU A 193 -2.57 25.80 -1.40
CA LEU A 193 -1.86 24.66 -0.82
C LEU A 193 -0.97 23.89 -1.81
N GLY A 194 -0.93 24.32 -3.07
CA GLY A 194 -0.21 23.61 -4.13
C GLY A 194 -0.79 22.23 -4.42
N ARG A 195 -0.07 21.47 -5.25
CA ARG A 195 -0.45 20.14 -5.73
C ARG A 195 -0.49 19.09 -4.60
N PRO A 196 -1.63 18.45 -4.29
CA PRO A 196 -1.73 17.37 -3.31
C PRO A 196 -0.63 16.32 -3.45
N GLY A 197 -0.35 15.88 -4.69
CA GLY A 197 0.68 14.86 -4.94
C GLY A 197 2.08 15.30 -4.52
N LYS A 198 2.43 16.57 -4.77
CA LYS A 198 3.69 17.16 -4.32
C LYS A 198 3.75 17.24 -2.80
N ARG A 199 2.66 17.62 -2.14
CA ARG A 199 2.62 17.71 -0.67
C ARG A 199 2.74 16.34 0.00
N LEU A 200 2.09 15.33 -0.56
CA LEU A 200 2.21 13.95 -0.11
C LEU A 200 3.64 13.44 -0.24
N THR A 201 4.30 13.76 -1.35
CA THR A 201 5.71 13.47 -1.63
C THR A 201 6.64 14.14 -0.60
N GLU A 202 6.36 15.39 -0.22
CA GLU A 202 7.10 16.13 0.83
C GLU A 202 6.88 15.52 2.22
N LEU A 203 5.66 15.13 2.56
CA LEU A 203 5.35 14.47 3.83
C LEU A 203 6.06 13.11 3.94
N GLN A 204 6.03 12.31 2.87
CA GLN A 204 6.79 11.07 2.80
C GLN A 204 8.29 11.33 2.95
N ALA A 205 8.83 12.38 2.33
CA ALA A 205 10.25 12.74 2.47
C ALA A 205 10.63 13.04 3.93
N LYS A 206 9.82 13.82 4.64
CA LYS A 206 10.03 14.10 6.07
C LYS A 206 10.02 12.82 6.92
N ILE A 207 9.12 11.89 6.61
CA ILE A 207 9.08 10.60 7.30
C ILE A 207 10.37 9.82 7.05
N TRP A 208 10.90 9.80 5.83
CA TRP A 208 12.19 9.16 5.55
C TRP A 208 13.33 9.83 6.34
N GLU A 209 13.37 11.16 6.41
CA GLU A 209 14.36 11.92 7.17
C GLU A 209 14.29 11.63 8.67
N GLU A 210 13.09 11.59 9.25
CA GLU A 210 12.87 11.23 10.66
C GLU A 210 13.35 9.80 10.98
N LEU A 211 13.33 8.92 9.99
CA LEU A 211 13.83 7.55 10.10
C LEU A 211 15.34 7.44 9.86
N GLY A 212 16.04 8.53 9.52
CA GLY A 212 17.46 8.50 9.16
C GLY A 212 17.74 7.79 7.83
N ILE A 213 16.73 7.68 6.95
CA ILE A 213 16.83 7.03 5.64
C ILE A 213 16.84 8.12 4.56
N SER A 214 17.80 8.07 3.65
CA SER A 214 17.80 8.93 2.46
C SER A 214 16.50 8.70 1.65
N VAL A 215 15.82 9.79 1.27
CA VAL A 215 14.57 9.73 0.48
C VAL A 215 14.75 8.93 -0.80
N VAL A 216 15.91 9.07 -1.46
CA VAL A 216 16.25 8.36 -2.69
C VAL A 216 16.36 6.87 -2.41
N ASP A 217 17.06 6.48 -1.35
CA ASP A 217 17.26 5.07 -0.99
C ASP A 217 15.98 4.41 -0.51
N GLY A 218 15.16 5.12 0.28
CA GLY A 218 13.86 4.64 0.74
C GLY A 218 12.91 4.38 -0.43
N ARG A 219 12.81 5.33 -1.37
CA ARG A 219 12.00 5.13 -2.59
C ARG A 219 12.54 4.03 -3.47
N ALA A 220 13.86 3.96 -3.66
CA ALA A 220 14.48 2.91 -4.44
C ALA A 220 14.27 1.54 -3.80
N ALA A 221 14.29 1.43 -2.47
CA ALA A 221 14.00 0.19 -1.76
C ALA A 221 12.54 -0.25 -1.98
N VAL A 222 11.56 0.65 -1.84
CA VAL A 222 10.14 0.34 -2.11
C VAL A 222 9.92 -0.02 -3.58
N ALA A 223 10.59 0.67 -4.50
CA ALA A 223 10.54 0.39 -5.93
C ALA A 223 11.12 -1.00 -6.25
N ARG A 224 12.25 -1.36 -5.62
CA ARG A 224 12.94 -2.65 -5.79
C ARG A 224 12.16 -3.83 -5.21
N VAL A 225 11.19 -3.63 -4.31
CA VAL A 225 10.30 -4.72 -3.86
C VAL A 225 9.65 -5.33 -5.11
N PRO A 226 10.07 -6.53 -5.53
CA PRO A 226 9.67 -7.07 -6.81
C PRO A 226 8.18 -7.35 -6.75
N ALA A 227 7.44 -6.95 -7.79
CA ALA A 227 6.06 -7.39 -7.96
C ALA A 227 5.99 -8.92 -8.08
N SER A 228 7.05 -9.54 -8.60
CA SER A 228 7.19 -10.95 -8.87
C SER A 228 8.16 -11.63 -7.90
N GLY A 229 7.70 -12.00 -6.70
CA GLY A 229 8.14 -13.15 -5.89
C GLY A 229 9.63 -13.54 -5.74
N GLN A 230 10.60 -12.71 -6.12
CA GLN A 230 12.04 -13.01 -6.11
C GLN A 230 12.71 -12.75 -4.75
N ALA A 231 11.92 -12.50 -3.69
CA ALA A 231 12.48 -12.43 -2.34
C ALA A 231 13.10 -13.79 -1.97
N THR A 232 14.18 -13.82 -1.19
CA THR A 232 14.84 -15.08 -0.84
C THR A 232 14.01 -15.90 0.16
N SER A 233 13.40 -15.25 1.14
CA SER A 233 12.50 -15.88 2.14
C SER A 233 11.08 -16.07 1.60
N ALA A 234 10.50 -17.26 1.86
CA ALA A 234 9.11 -17.59 1.55
C ALA A 234 8.09 -16.62 2.20
N VAL A 235 8.39 -16.11 3.40
CA VAL A 235 7.53 -15.15 4.11
C VAL A 235 7.58 -13.79 3.42
N ALA A 236 8.77 -13.35 3.02
CA ALA A 236 8.96 -12.12 2.26
C ALA A 236 8.31 -12.18 0.86
N LYS A 237 8.33 -13.35 0.19
CA LYS A 237 7.72 -13.55 -1.13
C LYS A 237 6.21 -13.29 -1.14
N SER A 238 5.51 -13.68 -0.08
CA SER A 238 4.03 -13.60 -0.03
C SER A 238 3.54 -12.28 0.58
N SER A 239 4.20 -11.77 1.62
CA SER A 239 3.73 -10.60 2.37
C SER A 239 4.13 -9.27 1.74
N LEU A 240 5.38 -9.10 1.29
CA LEU A 240 5.88 -7.81 0.80
C LEU A 240 5.09 -7.23 -0.39
N PRO A 241 4.74 -8.02 -1.43
CA PRO A 241 3.93 -7.51 -2.53
C PRO A 241 2.54 -7.04 -2.08
N ALA A 242 1.90 -7.79 -1.17
CA ALA A 242 0.60 -7.43 -0.62
C ALA A 242 0.66 -6.12 0.18
N LEU A 243 1.74 -5.92 0.94
CA LEU A 243 1.93 -4.71 1.75
C LEU A 243 2.30 -3.49 0.91
N LYS A 244 3.15 -3.67 -0.11
CA LYS A 244 3.40 -2.63 -1.12
C LYS A 244 2.08 -2.22 -1.79
N LYS A 245 1.28 -3.19 -2.21
CA LYS A 245 -0.04 -2.94 -2.81
C LYS A 245 -0.97 -2.17 -1.86
N ALA A 246 -1.04 -2.59 -0.59
CA ALA A 246 -1.89 -1.94 0.42
C ALA A 246 -1.44 -0.48 0.69
N PHE A 247 -0.14 -0.23 0.76
CA PHE A 247 0.38 1.12 0.96
C PHE A 247 0.16 2.04 -0.23
N VAL A 248 0.38 1.54 -1.46
CA VAL A 248 0.07 2.30 -2.67
C VAL A 248 -1.42 2.64 -2.69
N ALA A 249 -2.29 1.65 -2.52
CA ALA A 249 -3.75 1.86 -2.48
C ALA A 249 -4.19 2.87 -1.42
N ALA A 250 -3.56 2.89 -0.25
CA ALA A 250 -3.88 3.87 0.78
C ALA A 250 -3.34 5.27 0.49
N THR A 251 -2.14 5.36 -0.08
CA THR A 251 -1.55 6.63 -0.53
C THR A 251 -2.44 7.25 -1.61
N ASP A 252 -2.89 6.43 -2.55
CA ASP A 252 -3.81 6.78 -3.63
C ASP A 252 -5.18 7.21 -3.11
N ALA A 253 -5.74 6.47 -2.14
CA ALA A 253 -7.00 6.84 -1.51
C ALA A 253 -6.92 8.19 -0.76
N VAL A 254 -5.83 8.44 -0.03
CA VAL A 254 -5.60 9.74 0.63
C VAL A 254 -5.46 10.85 -0.42
N TYR A 255 -4.74 10.60 -1.51
CA TYR A 255 -4.59 11.56 -2.60
C TYR A 255 -5.93 11.91 -3.26
N LEU A 256 -6.75 10.91 -3.61
CA LEU A 256 -8.08 11.14 -4.20
C LEU A 256 -9.03 11.84 -3.23
N GLN A 257 -9.01 11.46 -1.94
CA GLN A 257 -9.80 12.17 -0.93
C GLN A 257 -9.39 13.64 -0.81
N CYS A 258 -8.09 13.95 -0.94
CA CYS A 258 -7.63 15.34 -0.93
C CYS A 258 -8.12 16.14 -2.15
N LEU A 259 -8.36 15.48 -3.29
CA LEU A 259 -8.96 16.12 -4.45
C LEU A 259 -10.45 16.35 -4.23
N GLU A 260 -11.17 15.37 -3.69
CA GLU A 260 -12.58 15.50 -3.36
C GLU A 260 -12.83 16.62 -2.33
N ASP A 261 -12.03 16.68 -1.26
CA ASP A 261 -12.10 17.73 -0.23
C ASP A 261 -11.83 19.14 -0.80
N ARG A 262 -11.12 19.22 -1.94
CA ARG A 262 -10.78 20.48 -2.63
C ARG A 262 -11.70 20.78 -3.81
N ARG A 263 -12.63 19.89 -4.13
CA ARG A 263 -13.56 20.05 -5.25
C ARG A 263 -14.34 21.35 -5.05
N PRO A 264 -14.28 22.31 -5.99
CA PRO A 264 -15.06 23.53 -5.85
C PRO A 264 -16.54 23.26 -6.07
N GLU A 265 -17.39 24.00 -5.36
CA GLU A 265 -18.85 23.92 -5.53
C GLU A 265 -19.29 24.37 -6.93
N VAL A 266 -18.56 25.32 -7.53
CA VAL A 266 -18.82 25.85 -8.86
C VAL A 266 -17.68 25.48 -9.79
N LEU A 267 -18.01 24.73 -10.84
CA LEU A 267 -17.05 24.32 -11.86
C LEU A 267 -16.75 25.47 -12.84
N GLN A 268 -15.48 25.62 -13.20
CA GLN A 268 -14.99 26.59 -14.17
C GLN A 268 -15.42 26.20 -15.58
N LYS A 269 -15.93 27.20 -16.31
CA LYS A 269 -16.39 27.08 -17.71
C LYS A 269 -15.61 27.98 -18.68
N GLU A 270 -14.67 28.74 -18.14
CA GLU A 270 -13.86 29.72 -18.86
C GLU A 270 -12.45 29.81 -18.24
N GLY A 271 -11.51 30.39 -18.99
CA GLY A 271 -10.12 30.54 -18.58
C GLY A 271 -9.21 29.34 -18.89
N ARG A 272 -7.92 29.62 -19.05
CA ARG A 272 -6.94 28.58 -19.40
C ARG A 272 -6.61 27.69 -18.22
N MET A 273 -6.48 26.38 -18.48
CA MET A 273 -5.96 25.44 -17.51
C MET A 273 -4.49 25.75 -17.20
N SER A 274 -4.17 26.03 -15.94
CA SER A 274 -2.78 26.29 -15.56
C SER A 274 -1.92 25.04 -15.70
N ARG A 275 -0.62 25.21 -15.95
CA ARG A 275 0.38 24.13 -15.95
C ARG A 275 0.26 23.19 -14.74
N SER A 276 0.04 23.75 -13.55
CA SER A 276 -0.07 22.98 -12.32
C SER A 276 -1.30 22.06 -12.32
N VAL A 277 -2.41 22.51 -12.90
CA VAL A 277 -3.65 21.74 -13.02
C VAL A 277 -3.48 20.62 -14.04
N VAL A 278 -2.83 20.88 -15.18
CA VAL A 278 -2.54 19.83 -16.19
C VAL A 278 -1.72 18.69 -15.58
N LEU A 279 -0.66 19.01 -14.82
CA LEU A 279 0.15 17.99 -14.15
C LEU A 279 -0.66 17.22 -13.10
N GLU A 280 -1.55 17.89 -12.35
CA GLU A 280 -2.42 17.23 -11.37
C GLU A 280 -3.46 16.33 -12.05
N PHE A 281 -4.01 16.74 -13.19
CA PHE A 281 -4.92 15.94 -14.01
C PHE A 281 -4.26 14.64 -14.44
N LEU A 282 -3.06 14.70 -15.00
CA LEU A 282 -2.31 13.51 -15.45
C LEU A 282 -2.01 12.54 -14.29
N ASP A 283 -1.65 13.07 -13.13
CA ASP A 283 -1.37 12.26 -11.94
C ASP A 283 -2.66 11.67 -11.35
N ALA A 284 -3.73 12.45 -11.30
CA ALA A 284 -5.03 12.00 -10.79
C ALA A 284 -5.67 10.94 -11.68
N CYS A 285 -5.57 11.07 -13.00
CA CYS A 285 -6.02 10.03 -13.92
C CYS A 285 -5.27 8.72 -13.71
N ASN A 286 -3.95 8.75 -13.51
CA ASN A 286 -3.18 7.52 -13.22
C ASN A 286 -3.66 6.85 -11.93
N VAL A 287 -3.78 7.62 -10.85
CA VAL A 287 -4.22 7.11 -9.54
C VAL A 287 -5.65 6.57 -9.61
N LYS A 288 -6.55 7.29 -10.27
CA LYS A 288 -7.96 6.91 -10.41
C LYS A 288 -8.11 5.64 -11.25
N MET A 289 -7.33 5.48 -12.32
CA MET A 289 -7.31 4.28 -13.16
C MET A 289 -6.87 3.02 -12.39
N ASP A 290 -6.04 3.15 -11.36
CA ASP A 290 -5.61 2.02 -10.52
C ASP A 290 -6.62 1.61 -9.44
N THR A 291 -7.70 2.38 -9.24
CA THR A 291 -8.72 2.03 -8.25
C THR A 291 -9.47 0.76 -8.64
N ALA A 292 -9.82 -0.07 -7.65
CA ALA A 292 -10.54 -1.32 -7.88
C ALA A 292 -11.88 -1.11 -8.61
N GLU A 293 -12.60 -0.03 -8.25
CA GLU A 293 -13.86 0.34 -8.89
C GLU A 293 -13.69 0.55 -10.41
N VAL A 294 -12.68 1.33 -10.81
CA VAL A 294 -12.42 1.62 -12.23
C VAL A 294 -11.92 0.37 -12.95
N GLN A 295 -11.02 -0.41 -12.34
CA GLN A 295 -10.55 -1.68 -12.89
C GLN A 295 -11.71 -2.65 -13.16
N ASP A 296 -12.69 -2.72 -12.25
CA ASP A 296 -13.88 -3.56 -12.41
C ASP A 296 -14.84 -3.02 -13.49
N LYS A 297 -14.99 -1.70 -13.62
CA LYS A 297 -15.74 -1.08 -14.74
C LYS A 297 -15.08 -1.39 -16.09
N LEU A 298 -13.76 -1.19 -16.19
CA LEU A 298 -12.97 -1.49 -17.40
C LEU A 298 -13.09 -2.97 -17.78
N ARG A 299 -12.91 -3.87 -16.82
CA ARG A 299 -13.00 -5.32 -17.03
C ARG A 299 -14.37 -5.74 -17.53
N ARG A 300 -15.45 -5.26 -16.90
CA ARG A 300 -16.82 -5.53 -17.34
C ARG A 300 -17.05 -5.04 -18.76
N LYS A 301 -16.64 -3.80 -19.05
CA LYS A 301 -16.81 -3.23 -20.39
C LYS A 301 -16.07 -4.02 -21.46
N ILE A 302 -14.84 -4.44 -21.19
CA ILE A 302 -14.05 -5.31 -22.09
C ILE A 302 -14.72 -6.67 -22.28
N GLN A 303 -15.25 -7.27 -21.21
CA GLN A 303 -15.97 -8.55 -21.30
C GLN A 303 -17.25 -8.45 -22.13
N GLU A 304 -17.93 -7.31 -22.08
CA GLU A 304 -19.14 -7.03 -22.85
C GLU A 304 -18.86 -6.76 -24.33
N THR A 305 -17.82 -5.96 -24.64
CA THR A 305 -17.61 -5.44 -25.99
C THR A 305 -16.46 -6.09 -26.75
N GLY A 306 -15.56 -6.79 -26.07
CA GLY A 306 -14.30 -7.29 -26.65
C GLY A 306 -13.36 -6.19 -27.15
N ALA A 307 -13.63 -4.91 -26.85
CA ALA A 307 -12.95 -3.75 -27.41
C ALA A 307 -12.31 -2.87 -26.31
N LEU A 308 -11.54 -1.86 -26.72
CA LEU A 308 -10.99 -0.87 -25.78
C LEU A 308 -12.13 -0.13 -25.07
N PRO A 309 -12.12 -0.03 -23.74
CA PRO A 309 -13.21 0.57 -22.96
C PRO A 309 -13.09 2.10 -22.91
N GLU A 310 -13.04 2.76 -24.08
CA GLU A 310 -12.85 4.22 -24.20
C GLU A 310 -13.92 5.01 -23.44
N THR A 311 -15.15 4.50 -23.38
CA THR A 311 -16.24 5.14 -22.63
C THR A 311 -15.91 5.27 -21.15
N VAL A 312 -15.36 4.20 -20.54
CA VAL A 312 -14.99 4.19 -19.12
C VAL A 312 -13.76 5.07 -18.87
N ALA A 313 -12.79 5.06 -19.80
CA ALA A 313 -11.64 5.96 -19.70
C ALA A 313 -12.06 7.44 -19.77
N ASN A 314 -13.01 7.78 -20.63
CA ASN A 314 -13.56 9.13 -20.72
C ASN A 314 -14.35 9.52 -19.46
N GLU A 315 -15.15 8.61 -18.90
CA GLU A 315 -15.81 8.82 -17.59
C GLU A 315 -14.79 9.14 -16.49
N VAL A 316 -13.67 8.43 -16.45
CA VAL A 316 -12.58 8.72 -15.49
C VAL A 316 -11.98 10.10 -15.74
N HIS A 317 -11.77 10.50 -16.99
CA HIS A 317 -11.28 11.84 -17.31
C HIS A 317 -12.28 12.92 -16.89
N ASP A 318 -13.58 12.71 -17.13
CA ASP A 318 -14.65 13.61 -16.73
C ASP A 318 -14.68 13.79 -15.20
N GLU A 319 -14.71 12.68 -14.45
CA GLU A 319 -14.67 12.70 -12.98
C GLU A 319 -13.44 13.48 -12.47
N VAL A 320 -12.26 13.23 -13.03
CA VAL A 320 -11.02 13.92 -12.61
C VAL A 320 -11.04 15.42 -12.98
N MET A 321 -11.61 15.80 -14.13
CA MET A 321 -11.77 17.22 -14.48
C MET A 321 -12.67 17.95 -13.48
N GLU A 322 -13.79 17.33 -13.10
CA GLU A 322 -14.71 17.90 -12.12
C GLU A 322 -14.07 18.03 -10.74
N LEU A 323 -13.27 17.03 -10.32
CA LEU A 323 -12.48 17.09 -9.07
C LEU A 323 -11.50 18.27 -9.06
N LEU A 324 -10.93 18.60 -10.22
CA LEU A 324 -10.02 19.73 -10.39
C LEU A 324 -10.76 21.05 -10.62
N GLY A 325 -12.09 21.02 -10.62
CA GLY A 325 -12.92 22.22 -10.69
C GLY A 325 -13.23 22.71 -12.09
N PHE A 326 -13.15 21.85 -13.10
CA PHE A 326 -13.51 22.18 -14.49
C PHE A 326 -14.76 21.41 -14.90
N GLU A 327 -15.65 22.05 -15.65
CA GLU A 327 -16.74 21.32 -16.32
C GLU A 327 -16.15 20.37 -17.35
N SER A 328 -16.60 19.11 -17.40
CA SER A 328 -15.97 18.04 -18.20
C SER A 328 -15.77 18.43 -19.67
N ALA A 329 -16.82 18.91 -20.34
CA ALA A 329 -16.73 19.36 -21.73
C ALA A 329 -15.74 20.51 -21.93
N TYR A 330 -15.71 21.45 -20.97
CA TYR A 330 -14.78 22.57 -21.01
C TYR A 330 -13.33 22.12 -20.76
N GLY A 331 -13.11 21.24 -19.78
CA GLY A 331 -11.81 20.66 -19.46
C GLY A 331 -11.20 19.91 -20.63
N HIS A 332 -11.99 19.12 -21.36
CA HIS A 332 -11.56 18.47 -22.60
C HIS A 332 -11.14 19.48 -23.68
N SER A 333 -11.92 20.55 -23.87
CA SER A 333 -11.56 21.59 -24.85
C SER A 333 -10.23 22.28 -24.49
N CYS A 334 -10.02 22.57 -23.20
CA CYS A 334 -8.78 23.13 -22.69
C CYS A 334 -7.61 22.16 -22.89
N PHE A 335 -7.80 20.87 -22.61
CA PHE A 335 -6.76 19.86 -22.76
C PHE A 335 -6.39 19.62 -24.24
N ALA A 336 -7.37 19.68 -25.14
CA ALA A 336 -7.14 19.61 -26.59
C ALA A 336 -6.35 20.82 -27.11
N GLU A 337 -6.72 22.05 -26.71
CA GLU A 337 -5.93 23.26 -27.01
C GLU A 337 -4.51 23.10 -26.47
N PHE A 338 -4.38 22.64 -25.23
CA PHE A 338 -3.11 22.45 -24.55
C PHE A 338 -2.17 21.50 -25.31
N GLY A 339 -2.70 20.36 -25.80
CA GLY A 339 -1.94 19.39 -26.59
C GLY A 339 -1.41 19.90 -27.93
N THR A 340 -2.00 20.97 -28.47
CA THR A 340 -1.56 21.63 -29.72
C THR A 340 -0.66 22.84 -29.50
N SER A 341 -0.52 23.30 -28.25
CA SER A 341 0.26 24.50 -27.91
C SER A 341 1.78 24.26 -28.05
N GLN A 342 2.51 25.28 -28.51
CA GLN A 342 3.98 25.24 -28.51
C GLN A 342 4.55 25.20 -27.08
N GLU A 343 3.83 25.76 -26.10
CA GLU A 343 4.23 25.72 -24.69
C GLU A 343 4.39 24.28 -24.19
N PHE A 344 3.44 23.39 -24.52
CA PHE A 344 3.53 21.97 -24.19
C PHE A 344 4.73 21.28 -24.85
N ALA A 345 5.00 21.58 -26.13
CA ALA A 345 6.10 20.96 -26.88
C ALA A 345 7.47 21.24 -26.25
N HIS A 346 7.61 22.35 -25.51
CA HIS A 346 8.85 22.73 -24.83
C HIS A 346 8.89 22.35 -23.35
N ASP A 347 7.76 22.02 -22.72
CA ASP A 347 7.68 21.66 -21.31
C ASP A 347 8.00 20.18 -21.07
N LYS A 348 9.25 19.93 -20.66
CA LYS A 348 9.74 18.57 -20.40
C LYS A 348 8.98 17.83 -19.31
N ASP A 349 8.49 18.52 -18.28
CA ASP A 349 7.81 17.85 -17.17
C ASP A 349 6.43 17.37 -17.60
N ILE A 350 5.69 18.20 -18.34
CA ILE A 350 4.37 17.79 -18.83
C ILE A 350 4.53 16.72 -19.90
N ALA A 351 5.49 16.84 -20.82
CA ALA A 351 5.77 15.79 -21.80
C ALA A 351 6.09 14.45 -21.10
N THR A 352 6.87 14.47 -20.02
CA THR A 352 7.19 13.28 -19.22
C THR A 352 5.96 12.73 -18.50
N ALA A 353 5.17 13.60 -17.85
CA ALA A 353 3.95 13.20 -17.15
C ALA A 353 2.89 12.64 -18.12
N TYR A 354 2.76 13.24 -19.30
CA TYR A 354 1.86 12.80 -20.36
C TYR A 354 2.27 11.44 -20.92
N ALA A 355 3.57 11.25 -21.21
CA ALA A 355 4.10 9.96 -21.65
C ALA A 355 3.87 8.87 -20.59
N ARG A 356 4.08 9.19 -19.30
CA ARG A 356 3.78 8.29 -18.18
C ARG A 356 2.30 7.94 -18.13
N TRP A 357 1.42 8.94 -18.18
CA TRP A 357 -0.03 8.73 -18.14
C TRP A 357 -0.53 7.89 -19.30
N ARG A 358 -0.16 8.23 -20.53
CA ARG A 358 -0.52 7.48 -21.72
C ARG A 358 0.01 6.04 -21.68
N GLY A 359 1.26 5.87 -21.23
CA GLY A 359 1.87 4.56 -21.08
C GLY A 359 1.13 3.69 -20.06
N HIS A 360 0.85 4.24 -18.88
CA HIS A 360 0.16 3.56 -17.79
C HIS A 360 -1.29 3.19 -18.14
N SER A 361 -2.07 4.13 -18.70
CA SER A 361 -3.45 3.86 -19.11
C SER A 361 -3.52 2.78 -20.19
N SER A 362 -2.63 2.85 -21.18
CA SER A 362 -2.52 1.83 -22.23
C SER A 362 -2.12 0.47 -21.65
N GLU A 363 -1.18 0.44 -20.71
CA GLU A 363 -0.74 -0.79 -20.05
C GLU A 363 -1.89 -1.48 -19.32
N ILE A 364 -2.67 -0.74 -18.53
CA ILE A 364 -3.85 -1.26 -17.84
C ILE A 364 -4.86 -1.84 -18.84
N MET A 365 -5.21 -1.08 -19.88
CA MET A 365 -6.22 -1.51 -20.84
C MET A 365 -5.76 -2.75 -21.63
N PHE A 366 -4.50 -2.78 -22.08
CA PHE A 366 -3.94 -3.93 -22.80
C PHE A 366 -3.81 -5.16 -21.92
N LYS A 367 -3.48 -4.98 -20.64
CA LYS A 367 -3.48 -6.08 -19.68
C LYS A 367 -4.87 -6.71 -19.55
N LEU A 368 -5.90 -5.88 -19.36
CA LEU A 368 -7.28 -6.37 -19.19
C LEU A 368 -7.84 -7.02 -20.48
N LEU A 369 -7.51 -6.45 -21.66
CA LEU A 369 -7.84 -7.06 -22.95
C LEU A 369 -7.15 -8.40 -23.14
N TYR A 370 -5.87 -8.48 -22.81
CA TYR A 370 -5.09 -9.71 -22.88
C TYR A 370 -5.67 -10.78 -21.94
N ASP A 371 -6.01 -10.41 -20.69
CA ASP A 371 -6.66 -11.33 -19.74
C ASP A 371 -7.99 -11.88 -20.29
N HIS A 372 -8.80 -11.01 -20.92
CA HIS A 372 -10.08 -11.40 -21.53
C HIS A 372 -9.88 -12.38 -22.69
N TRP A 373 -8.98 -12.06 -23.63
CA TRP A 373 -8.65 -12.93 -24.76
C TRP A 373 -8.08 -14.27 -24.32
N HIS A 374 -7.15 -14.25 -23.37
CA HIS A 374 -6.54 -15.48 -22.83
C HIS A 374 -7.56 -16.37 -22.10
N SER A 375 -8.64 -15.78 -21.58
CA SER A 375 -9.76 -16.51 -20.98
C SER A 375 -10.78 -17.03 -22.01
N GLY A 376 -10.46 -16.96 -23.31
CA GLY A 376 -11.35 -17.39 -24.40
C GLY A 376 -12.32 -16.32 -24.91
N GLY A 377 -12.13 -15.06 -24.50
CA GLY A 377 -12.92 -13.92 -24.97
C GLY A 377 -12.66 -13.58 -26.44
N VAL A 378 -13.70 -13.10 -27.13
CA VAL A 378 -13.61 -12.65 -28.53
C VAL A 378 -13.21 -11.18 -28.55
N LEU A 379 -12.15 -10.86 -29.29
CA LEU A 379 -11.67 -9.48 -29.44
C LEU A 379 -12.30 -8.78 -30.64
N HIS A 380 -12.72 -7.55 -30.43
CA HIS A 380 -13.24 -6.62 -31.43
C HIS A 380 -12.35 -5.37 -31.50
N VAL A 381 -11.06 -5.59 -31.80
CA VAL A 381 -10.05 -4.53 -31.89
C VAL A 381 -9.35 -4.58 -33.25
N ASP A 382 -8.81 -3.45 -33.70
CA ASP A 382 -8.00 -3.41 -34.91
C ASP A 382 -6.65 -4.14 -34.74
N ALA A 383 -5.95 -4.36 -35.86
CA ALA A 383 -4.67 -5.06 -35.87
C ALA A 383 -3.57 -4.35 -35.06
N VAL A 384 -3.60 -3.01 -34.98
CA VAL A 384 -2.62 -2.21 -34.25
C VAL A 384 -2.80 -2.43 -32.74
N VAL A 385 -4.03 -2.33 -32.26
CA VAL A 385 -4.39 -2.59 -30.86
C VAL A 385 -4.09 -4.04 -30.49
N LYS A 386 -4.45 -5.00 -31.36
CA LYS A 386 -4.13 -6.42 -31.16
C LYS A 386 -2.63 -6.64 -31.02
N HIS A 387 -1.81 -6.05 -31.88
CA HIS A 387 -0.35 -6.15 -31.80
C HIS A 387 0.22 -5.54 -30.51
N GLN A 388 -0.26 -4.36 -30.09
CA GLN A 388 0.18 -3.75 -28.82
C GLN A 388 -0.22 -4.58 -27.60
N MET A 389 -1.43 -5.16 -27.62
CA MET A 389 -1.89 -6.10 -26.59
C MET A 389 -0.98 -7.35 -26.53
N MET A 390 -0.64 -7.94 -27.67
CA MET A 390 0.28 -9.09 -27.73
C MET A 390 1.67 -8.74 -27.23
N LYS A 391 2.16 -7.54 -27.54
CA LYS A 391 3.43 -7.03 -27.00
C LYS A 391 3.40 -6.90 -25.49
N HIS A 392 2.27 -6.49 -24.90
CA HIS A 392 2.11 -6.48 -23.45
C HIS A 392 2.10 -7.91 -22.88
N GLY A 393 1.29 -8.82 -23.44
CA GLY A 393 1.24 -10.23 -23.04
C GLY A 393 2.61 -10.91 -23.11
N ALA A 394 3.37 -10.65 -24.17
CA ALA A 394 4.73 -11.15 -24.34
C ALA A 394 5.66 -10.68 -23.21
N LYS A 395 5.60 -9.42 -22.78
CA LYS A 395 6.38 -8.92 -21.64
C LYS A 395 6.00 -9.62 -20.34
N VAL A 396 4.71 -9.85 -20.10
CA VAL A 396 4.23 -10.54 -18.90
C VAL A 396 4.75 -11.98 -18.87
N GLN A 397 4.65 -12.71 -19.98
CA GLN A 397 5.16 -14.08 -20.07
C GLN A 397 6.69 -14.14 -19.96
N LEU A 398 7.40 -13.23 -20.62
CA LEU A 398 8.86 -13.13 -20.46
C LEU A 398 9.25 -12.93 -19.00
N ASN A 399 8.55 -12.06 -18.26
CA ASN A 399 8.79 -11.84 -16.83
C ASN A 399 8.58 -13.09 -15.96
N GLN A 400 7.74 -14.03 -16.41
CA GLN A 400 7.49 -15.30 -15.75
C GLN A 400 8.47 -16.40 -16.18
N MET A 401 9.04 -16.31 -17.39
CA MET A 401 10.02 -17.26 -17.91
C MET A 401 11.34 -17.18 -17.14
N SER A 402 11.92 -18.35 -16.88
CA SER A 402 13.27 -18.53 -16.37
C SER A 402 14.33 -18.01 -17.37
N THR A 403 15.55 -17.81 -16.89
CA THR A 403 16.65 -17.33 -17.75
C THR A 403 16.99 -18.33 -18.86
N ASP A 404 16.89 -19.64 -18.57
CA ASP A 404 17.17 -20.69 -19.55
C ASP A 404 16.08 -20.79 -20.62
N GLU A 405 14.80 -20.67 -20.24
CA GLU A 405 13.69 -20.61 -21.21
C GLU A 405 13.81 -19.38 -22.12
N ARG A 406 14.19 -18.22 -21.57
CA ARG A 406 14.45 -17.01 -22.37
C ARG A 406 15.62 -17.22 -23.34
N ARG A 407 16.68 -17.91 -22.92
CA ARG A 407 17.83 -18.23 -23.78
C ARG A 407 17.42 -19.18 -24.91
N GLN A 408 16.69 -20.24 -24.60
CA GLN A 408 16.19 -21.21 -25.58
C GLN A 408 15.26 -20.55 -26.61
N LEU A 409 14.32 -19.71 -26.15
CA LEU A 409 13.43 -18.97 -27.03
C LEU A 409 14.22 -18.06 -27.98
N LEU A 410 15.20 -17.32 -27.46
CA LEU A 410 16.06 -16.47 -28.26
C LEU A 410 16.84 -17.27 -29.29
N GLU A 411 17.52 -18.35 -28.89
CA GLU A 411 18.32 -19.19 -29.79
C GLU A 411 17.47 -19.78 -30.93
N SER A 412 16.25 -20.23 -30.63
CA SER A 412 15.35 -20.79 -31.64
C SER A 412 14.72 -19.77 -32.59
N SER A 413 14.67 -18.49 -32.20
CA SER A 413 13.90 -17.46 -32.92
C SER A 413 14.72 -16.28 -33.45
N ILE A 414 15.99 -16.15 -33.08
CA ILE A 414 16.84 -15.01 -33.45
C ILE A 414 16.97 -14.85 -34.97
N ASP A 415 17.11 -15.94 -35.71
CA ASP A 415 17.21 -15.89 -37.18
C ASP A 415 15.91 -15.43 -37.82
N LYS A 416 14.76 -15.86 -37.28
CA LYS A 416 13.44 -15.41 -37.75
C LYS A 416 13.26 -13.91 -37.54
N VAL A 417 13.63 -13.40 -36.36
CA VAL A 417 13.57 -11.96 -36.05
C VAL A 417 14.54 -11.17 -36.94
N ASN A 418 15.75 -11.69 -37.18
CA ASN A 418 16.73 -11.04 -38.05
C ASN A 418 16.27 -10.99 -39.52
N VAL A 419 15.64 -12.05 -40.02
CA VAL A 419 15.03 -12.05 -41.36
C VAL A 419 13.87 -11.06 -41.41
N PHE A 420 13.00 -11.06 -40.40
CA PHE A 420 11.88 -10.13 -40.31
C PHE A 420 12.31 -8.66 -40.33
N HIS A 421 13.35 -8.28 -39.58
CA HIS A 421 13.89 -6.91 -39.59
C HIS A 421 14.49 -6.48 -40.94
N LYS A 422 14.88 -7.43 -41.80
CA LYS A 422 15.38 -7.16 -43.15
C LYS A 422 14.24 -7.01 -44.18
N LEU A 423 13.00 -7.37 -43.84
CA LEU A 423 11.87 -7.23 -44.74
C LEU A 423 11.47 -5.75 -44.90
N PRO A 424 11.01 -5.32 -46.09
CA PRO A 424 10.39 -4.02 -46.27
C PRO A 424 9.12 -3.90 -45.42
N HIS A 425 8.62 -2.67 -45.20
CA HIS A 425 7.45 -2.41 -44.36
C HIS A 425 6.24 -3.31 -44.72
N ASP A 426 5.88 -3.37 -46.00
CA ASP A 426 4.77 -4.20 -46.47
C ASP A 426 5.02 -5.71 -46.28
N GLY A 427 6.29 -6.13 -46.38
CA GLY A 427 6.71 -7.51 -46.12
C GLY A 427 6.55 -7.89 -44.66
N ARG A 428 6.85 -6.98 -43.74
CA ARG A 428 6.63 -7.17 -42.29
C ARG A 428 5.15 -7.31 -41.96
N GLN A 429 4.31 -6.45 -42.54
CA GLN A 429 2.87 -6.52 -42.31
C GLN A 429 2.29 -7.86 -42.81
N ARG A 430 2.62 -8.27 -44.04
CA ARG A 430 2.20 -9.58 -44.59
C ARG A 430 2.72 -10.76 -43.80
N TYR A 431 3.91 -10.65 -43.20
CA TYR A 431 4.45 -11.70 -42.33
C TYR A 431 3.61 -11.83 -41.06
N LEU A 432 3.33 -10.71 -40.37
CA LEU A 432 2.51 -10.70 -39.16
C LEU A 432 1.08 -11.16 -39.41
N GLU A 433 0.48 -10.82 -40.56
CA GLU A 433 -0.87 -11.26 -40.95
C GLU A 433 -0.99 -12.77 -41.19
N ARG A 434 0.14 -13.46 -41.42
CA ARG A 434 0.17 -14.91 -41.65
C ARG A 434 0.37 -15.74 -40.38
N LEU A 435 0.89 -15.12 -39.32
CA LEU A 435 1.10 -15.81 -38.06
C LEU A 435 -0.25 -16.01 -37.38
N ASP A 436 -0.45 -17.19 -36.81
CA ASP A 436 -1.54 -17.35 -35.85
C ASP A 436 -1.26 -16.56 -34.56
N ASP A 437 -2.25 -16.46 -33.67
CA ASP A 437 -2.10 -15.63 -32.47
C ASP A 437 -1.01 -16.14 -31.52
N GLN A 438 -0.77 -17.45 -31.48
CA GLN A 438 0.25 -18.06 -30.63
C GLN A 438 1.65 -17.85 -31.23
N GLU A 439 1.80 -18.05 -32.54
CA GLU A 439 3.02 -17.76 -33.28
C GLU A 439 3.39 -16.28 -33.21
N MET A 440 2.41 -15.39 -33.33
CA MET A 440 2.60 -13.95 -33.17
C MET A 440 3.09 -13.61 -31.76
N LEU A 441 2.54 -14.25 -30.73
CA LEU A 441 2.96 -14.04 -29.34
C LEU A 441 4.39 -14.52 -29.10
N GLU A 442 4.74 -15.73 -29.53
CA GLU A 442 6.12 -16.27 -29.45
C GLU A 442 7.12 -15.40 -30.23
N PHE A 443 6.74 -14.98 -31.44
CA PHE A 443 7.55 -14.07 -32.25
C PHE A 443 7.78 -12.73 -31.54
N THR A 444 6.74 -12.15 -30.94
CA THR A 444 6.82 -10.87 -30.22
C THR A 444 7.71 -10.98 -28.98
N LYS A 445 7.68 -12.10 -28.25
CA LYS A 445 8.62 -12.36 -27.14
C LYS A 445 10.07 -12.37 -27.64
N ALA A 446 10.33 -13.07 -28.74
CA ALA A 446 11.67 -13.14 -29.32
C ALA A 446 12.17 -11.76 -29.78
N GLU A 447 11.31 -10.96 -30.42
CA GLU A 447 11.62 -9.58 -30.81
C GLU A 447 12.01 -8.72 -29.61
N ILE A 448 11.26 -8.80 -28.50
CA ILE A 448 11.57 -8.08 -27.25
C ILE A 448 12.93 -8.51 -26.68
N LEU A 449 13.23 -9.81 -26.67
CA LEU A 449 14.52 -10.33 -26.19
C LEU A 449 15.70 -9.83 -27.04
N VAL A 450 15.56 -9.85 -28.37
CA VAL A 450 16.58 -9.32 -29.30
C VAL A 450 16.79 -7.82 -29.07
N ALA A 451 15.70 -7.04 -28.95
CA ALA A 451 15.79 -5.60 -28.68
C ALA A 451 16.51 -5.31 -27.35
N THR A 452 16.22 -6.10 -26.31
CA THR A 452 16.87 -5.98 -24.99
C THR A 452 18.38 -6.26 -25.08
N LEU A 453 18.80 -7.26 -25.87
CA LEU A 453 20.21 -7.58 -26.09
C LEU A 453 20.95 -6.52 -26.89
N VAL A 454 20.30 -5.93 -27.89
CA VAL A 454 20.89 -4.82 -28.65
C VAL A 454 21.08 -3.60 -27.73
N GLN A 455 20.09 -3.29 -26.88
CA GLN A 455 20.19 -2.20 -25.91
C GLN A 455 21.28 -2.43 -24.87
N SER A 456 21.45 -3.66 -24.36
CA SER A 456 22.50 -3.97 -23.38
C SER A 456 23.91 -3.87 -23.98
N ARG A 457 24.08 -4.22 -25.27
CA ARG A 457 25.36 -4.05 -26.00
C ARG A 457 25.74 -2.59 -26.23
N HIS A 458 24.77 -1.69 -26.38
CA HIS A 458 25.04 -0.25 -26.54
C HIS A 458 25.35 0.48 -25.22
N HIS A 459 25.12 -0.16 -24.07
CA HIS A 459 25.39 0.40 -22.75
C HIS A 459 26.29 -0.50 -21.89
N PRO A 460 27.51 -0.87 -22.35
CA PRO A 460 28.36 -1.83 -21.65
C PRO A 460 28.91 -1.35 -20.30
N HIS A 461 28.77 -0.06 -19.95
CA HIS A 461 29.44 0.57 -18.80
C HIS A 461 28.51 1.03 -17.67
N ARG A 462 27.33 0.43 -17.49
CA ARG A 462 26.40 0.78 -16.38
C ARG A 462 26.24 -0.29 -15.30
N THR A 463 27.08 -1.31 -15.30
CA THR A 463 27.15 -2.31 -14.23
C THR A 463 28.39 -2.06 -13.36
N GLU A 464 28.37 -0.99 -12.59
CA GLU A 464 29.15 -0.80 -11.35
C GLU A 464 28.28 -0.12 -10.30
#